data_AF-A0A6P8DGT0-F1
#
_entry.id   AF-A0A6P8DGT0-F1
#
_cell.length_a   1.000
_cell.length_b   1.000
_cell.length_c   1.000
_cell.angle_alpha   90.00
_cell.angle_beta   90.00
_cell.angle_gamma   90.00
#
_symmetry.space_group_name_H-M   'P 1'
#
loop_
_entity.id
_entity.type
_entity.pdbx_description
1 polymer ?
#
loop_
_entity_poly.entity_id
_entity_poly.type
_entity_poly.pdbx_seq_one_letter_code
_entity_poly.pdbx_strand_id
1 'polypeptide(L)'
;MASTLSPTLIVQDSDDADQEREQVTYGCANCSNTIVRSSEMHRLHIYPLPKVATLTQRCDVNFYNHKIEAFVTNDPNQVELWINTTEYLYDDRLYKLLLGLDLKWRSNFAGNGRDNLVALIQLCIGHRCLIFQVLWTTHVPVRLYTFMSNPKYTFVGVGIWENTLKLLSDNRLWIMRMVDIRQLAAMRFCDLELLSLGLKDLGARYPGKVLEKPEAVTLSQWGSVNGYCRTQ
;
A
#
# COMPACT_ATOMS: atom_id res chain seq x y z
N MET A 1 -36.25 17.68 20.08
CA MET A 1 -36.59 16.25 20.27
C MET A 1 -36.74 15.64 18.88
N ALA A 2 -35.72 14.95 18.39
CA ALA A 2 -35.80 14.21 17.13
C ALA A 2 -35.74 12.72 17.50
N SER A 3 -36.87 12.04 17.28
CA SER A 3 -37.10 10.64 17.61
C SER A 3 -36.30 9.73 16.68
N THR A 4 -35.57 8.80 17.29
CA THR A 4 -35.00 7.59 16.70
C THR A 4 -36.08 6.75 16.01
N LEU A 5 -35.85 6.39 14.75
CA LEU A 5 -36.52 5.27 14.09
C LEU A 5 -35.44 4.28 13.64
N SER A 6 -35.34 3.17 14.35
CA SER A 6 -34.59 1.99 13.93
C SER A 6 -35.36 1.29 12.81
N PRO A 7 -34.70 0.74 11.77
CA PRO A 7 -35.37 -0.12 10.82
C PRO A 7 -35.69 -1.47 11.47
N THR A 8 -36.97 -1.81 11.50
CA THR A 8 -37.49 -3.14 11.83
C THR A 8 -37.09 -4.14 10.74
N LEU A 9 -36.44 -5.25 11.14
CA LEU A 9 -36.20 -6.40 10.26
C LEU A 9 -37.55 -7.11 10.04
N ILE A 10 -38.03 -7.15 8.79
CA ILE A 10 -39.12 -8.06 8.42
C ILE A 10 -38.47 -9.27 7.76
N VAL A 11 -38.42 -10.37 8.49
CA VAL A 11 -38.09 -11.70 7.94
C VAL A 11 -39.42 -12.29 7.46
N GLN A 12 -39.54 -12.52 6.16
CA GLN A 12 -40.55 -13.44 5.66
C GLN A 12 -39.89 -14.81 5.54
N ASP A 13 -40.30 -15.73 6.40
CA ASP A 13 -39.99 -17.14 6.23
C ASP A 13 -40.73 -17.65 5.00
N SER A 14 -40.00 -18.19 4.04
CA SER A 14 -40.55 -19.07 3.01
C SER A 14 -39.69 -20.32 2.95
N ASP A 15 -40.25 -21.38 3.53
CA ASP A 15 -39.85 -22.77 3.27
C ASP A 15 -40.06 -23.06 1.77
N ASP A 16 -38.98 -23.32 1.03
CA ASP A 16 -38.78 -24.55 0.24
C ASP A 16 -37.56 -24.43 -0.69
N ALA A 17 -37.09 -25.60 -1.10
CA ALA A 17 -35.73 -25.93 -1.54
C ALA A 17 -35.19 -25.25 -2.82
N ASP A 18 -33.85 -25.29 -2.88
CA ASP A 18 -32.95 -25.12 -4.02
C ASP A 18 -32.61 -23.69 -4.51
N GLN A 19 -31.40 -23.30 -4.11
CA GLN A 19 -30.36 -22.69 -4.95
C GLN A 19 -30.63 -21.27 -5.47
N GLU A 20 -30.24 -20.24 -4.70
CA GLU A 20 -29.60 -19.05 -5.28
C GLU A 20 -28.75 -18.27 -4.27
N ARG A 21 -27.67 -17.72 -4.82
CA ARG A 21 -26.52 -17.12 -4.15
C ARG A 21 -26.91 -15.69 -3.75
N GLU A 22 -27.01 -15.39 -2.45
CA GLU A 22 -27.28 -14.04 -1.95
C GLU A 22 -26.34 -13.00 -2.59
N GLN A 23 -26.90 -12.10 -3.39
CA GLN A 23 -26.22 -10.92 -3.90
C GLN A 23 -26.41 -9.78 -2.89
N VAL A 24 -25.34 -9.41 -2.19
CA VAL A 24 -25.31 -8.19 -1.38
C VAL A 24 -24.98 -7.01 -2.31
N THR A 25 -25.97 -6.17 -2.60
CA THR A 25 -25.83 -4.95 -3.41
C THR A 25 -25.54 -3.74 -2.52
N TYR A 26 -24.36 -3.13 -2.66
CA TYR A 26 -24.10 -1.78 -2.15
C TYR A 26 -24.42 -0.76 -3.26
N GLY A 27 -25.57 -0.11 -3.18
CA GLY A 27 -25.99 0.92 -4.14
C GLY A 27 -25.37 2.28 -3.83
N CYS A 28 -24.60 2.83 -4.77
CA CYS A 28 -24.26 4.25 -4.81
C CYS A 28 -25.38 5.00 -5.55
N ALA A 29 -26.00 5.98 -4.91
CA ALA A 29 -27.24 6.62 -5.36
C ALA A 29 -27.10 7.59 -6.55
N ASN A 30 -26.01 7.60 -7.33
CA ASN A 30 -25.88 8.50 -8.49
C ASN A 30 -24.82 8.07 -9.53
N CYS A 31 -24.95 6.89 -10.12
CA CYS A 31 -24.24 6.55 -11.36
C CYS A 31 -25.24 6.01 -12.39
N SER A 32 -25.23 6.61 -13.58
CA SER A 32 -26.12 6.28 -14.70
C SER A 32 -26.10 4.77 -15.02
N ASN A 33 -27.28 4.17 -15.03
CA ASN A 33 -27.49 2.76 -15.35
C ASN A 33 -26.93 2.41 -16.73
N THR A 34 -25.77 1.77 -16.78
CA THR A 34 -25.37 0.95 -17.93
C THR A 34 -25.57 -0.51 -17.54
N ILE A 35 -26.66 -1.09 -18.00
CA ILE A 35 -26.93 -2.52 -17.86
C ILE A 35 -26.00 -3.25 -18.85
N VAL A 36 -24.91 -3.82 -18.34
CA VAL A 36 -24.07 -4.74 -19.13
C VAL A 36 -24.77 -6.09 -19.18
N ARG A 37 -25.11 -6.57 -20.38
CA ARG A 37 -25.80 -7.85 -20.58
C ARG A 37 -24.89 -9.03 -20.19
N SER A 38 -25.48 -10.01 -19.50
CA SER A 38 -24.87 -11.25 -18.98
C SER A 38 -24.06 -12.09 -20.00
N SER A 39 -24.20 -11.86 -21.31
CA SER A 39 -23.52 -12.63 -22.35
C SER A 39 -22.04 -12.24 -22.60
N GLU A 40 -21.52 -11.16 -22.01
CA GLU A 40 -20.10 -10.75 -22.15
C GLU A 40 -19.21 -11.19 -20.97
N MET A 41 -19.74 -11.93 -19.99
CA MET A 41 -19.02 -12.35 -18.79
C MET A 41 -18.13 -13.60 -18.97
N HIS A 42 -18.01 -14.12 -20.19
CA HIS A 42 -17.18 -15.29 -20.51
C HIS A 42 -15.93 -14.87 -21.29
N ARG A 43 -14.94 -14.27 -20.59
CA ARG A 43 -13.50 -14.37 -20.93
C ARG A 43 -12.59 -13.65 -19.93
N LEU A 44 -12.82 -13.82 -18.62
CA LEU A 44 -11.74 -13.72 -17.65
C LEU A 44 -10.85 -14.97 -17.86
N HIS A 45 -9.93 -14.88 -18.81
CA HIS A 45 -8.83 -15.82 -18.87
C HIS A 45 -8.01 -15.59 -17.60
N ILE A 46 -8.26 -16.41 -16.59
CA ILE A 46 -7.29 -16.67 -15.53
C ILE A 46 -6.16 -17.45 -16.22
N TYR A 47 -5.30 -16.73 -16.94
CA TYR A 47 -3.98 -17.26 -17.22
C TYR A 47 -3.35 -17.47 -15.85
N PRO A 48 -2.88 -18.67 -15.49
CA PRO A 48 -2.00 -18.80 -14.35
C PRO A 48 -0.89 -17.78 -14.58
N LEU A 49 -0.78 -16.81 -13.67
CA LEU A 49 0.35 -15.87 -13.68
C LEU A 49 1.60 -16.73 -13.84
N PRO A 50 2.54 -16.36 -14.73
CA PRO A 50 3.77 -17.12 -14.90
C PRO A 50 4.33 -17.44 -13.52
N LYS A 51 4.85 -18.66 -13.31
CA LYS A 51 5.57 -19.00 -12.08
C LYS A 51 6.77 -18.06 -11.97
N VAL A 52 6.54 -16.86 -11.44
CA VAL A 52 7.59 -15.90 -11.17
C VAL A 52 8.40 -16.54 -10.07
N ALA A 53 9.72 -16.62 -10.27
CA ALA A 53 10.60 -17.12 -9.24
C ALA A 53 10.36 -16.32 -7.95
N THR A 54 10.18 -17.02 -6.84
CA THR A 54 10.10 -16.39 -5.53
C THR A 54 11.41 -15.66 -5.27
N LEU A 55 11.33 -14.35 -5.06
CA LEU A 55 12.44 -13.51 -4.65
C LEU A 55 12.29 -13.26 -3.16
N THR A 56 13.35 -13.54 -2.40
CA THR A 56 13.49 -13.09 -1.02
C THR A 56 14.95 -12.78 -0.77
N GLN A 57 15.23 -11.54 -0.37
CA GLN A 57 16.58 -11.05 -0.19
C GLN A 57 16.63 -10.15 1.04
N ARG A 58 17.68 -10.29 1.85
CA ARG A 58 18.01 -9.34 2.91
C ARG A 58 19.23 -8.53 2.48
N CYS A 59 19.22 -7.25 2.75
CA CYS A 59 20.41 -6.42 2.61
C CYS A 59 20.45 -5.32 3.66
N ASP A 60 21.67 -4.90 3.96
CA ASP A 60 21.91 -3.80 4.87
C ASP A 60 22.20 -2.53 4.08
N VAL A 61 21.46 -1.48 4.39
CA VAL A 61 21.65 -0.14 3.83
C VAL A 61 22.20 0.76 4.92
N ASN A 62 23.39 1.32 4.68
CA ASN A 62 23.97 2.31 5.56
C ASN A 62 23.41 3.70 5.21
N PHE A 63 22.86 4.39 6.19
CA PHE A 63 22.42 5.77 6.09
C PHE A 63 22.96 6.57 7.27
N TYR A 64 24.03 7.33 7.04
CA TYR A 64 24.83 7.95 8.10
C TYR A 64 25.27 6.91 9.14
N ASN A 65 25.01 7.15 10.43
CA ASN A 65 25.33 6.25 11.53
C ASN A 65 24.24 5.19 11.79
N HIS A 66 23.32 4.98 10.84
CA HIS A 66 22.28 3.98 10.93
C HIS A 66 22.52 2.87 9.92
N LYS A 67 22.43 1.63 10.40
CA LYS A 67 22.38 0.44 9.57
C LYS A 67 20.93 -0.03 9.49
N ILE A 68 20.35 -0.04 8.30
CA ILE A 68 18.95 -0.35 8.05
C ILE A 68 18.87 -1.71 7.35
N GLU A 69 18.17 -2.67 7.94
CA GLU A 69 17.86 -3.95 7.32
C GLU A 69 16.70 -3.77 6.34
N ALA A 70 16.95 -4.00 5.06
CA ALA A 70 15.95 -4.05 4.01
C ALA A 70 15.65 -5.51 3.63
N PHE A 71 14.38 -5.88 3.73
CA PHE A 71 13.85 -7.18 3.36
C PHE A 71 13.04 -7.07 2.08
N VAL A 72 13.61 -7.52 0.96
CA VAL A 72 12.99 -7.46 -0.37
C VAL A 72 12.32 -8.80 -0.67
N THR A 73 11.05 -8.79 -1.02
CA THR A 73 10.34 -10.03 -1.37
C THR A 73 9.19 -9.82 -2.34
N ASN A 74 8.86 -10.82 -3.15
CA ASN A 74 7.57 -10.96 -3.84
C ASN A 74 6.70 -12.08 -3.24
N ASP A 75 7.17 -12.76 -2.18
CA ASP A 75 6.47 -13.86 -1.53
C ASP A 75 5.48 -13.32 -0.49
N PRO A 76 4.17 -13.57 -0.66
CA PRO A 76 3.17 -13.13 0.31
C PRO A 76 3.41 -13.73 1.71
N ASN A 77 3.88 -14.98 1.82
CA ASN A 77 4.13 -15.60 3.12
C ASN A 77 5.27 -14.91 3.88
N GLN A 78 6.28 -14.42 3.15
CA GLN A 78 7.40 -13.69 3.74
C GLN A 78 6.97 -12.28 4.20
N VAL A 79 6.00 -11.66 3.51
CA VAL A 79 5.37 -10.42 3.97
C VAL A 79 4.64 -10.65 5.29
N GLU A 80 3.82 -11.71 5.40
CA GLU A 80 3.12 -12.03 6.65
C GLU A 80 4.09 -12.29 7.80
N LEU A 81 5.17 -13.04 7.53
CA LEU A 81 6.22 -13.32 8.50
C LEU A 81 6.92 -12.04 8.95
N TRP A 82 7.26 -11.14 8.02
CA TRP A 82 7.87 -9.86 8.36
C TRP A 82 6.96 -9.00 9.23
N ILE A 83 5.65 -8.98 8.95
CA ILE A 83 4.65 -8.27 9.75
C ILE A 83 4.56 -8.86 11.17
N ASN A 84 4.38 -10.17 11.28
CA ASN A 84 4.26 -10.84 12.58
C ASN A 84 5.54 -10.64 13.43
N THR A 85 6.71 -10.73 12.80
CA THR A 85 7.99 -10.47 13.47
C THR A 85 8.10 -9.01 13.91
N THR A 86 7.63 -8.08 13.08
CA THR A 86 7.64 -6.65 13.42
C THR A 86 6.73 -6.36 14.60
N GLU A 87 5.52 -6.89 14.62
CA GLU A 87 4.63 -6.69 15.77
C GLU A 87 5.20 -7.31 17.05
N TYR A 88 5.80 -8.51 16.95
CA TYR A 88 6.48 -9.14 18.08
C TYR A 88 7.64 -8.28 18.64
N LEU A 89 8.49 -7.74 17.76
CA LEU A 89 9.64 -6.92 18.18
C LEU A 89 9.25 -5.55 18.76
N TYR A 90 8.04 -5.08 18.46
CA TYR A 90 7.52 -3.79 18.90
C TYR A 90 6.24 -3.97 19.75
N ASP A 91 6.12 -5.10 20.46
CA ASP A 91 4.94 -5.48 21.24
C ASP A 91 4.55 -4.38 22.26
N ASP A 92 5.57 -3.78 22.87
CA ASP A 92 5.45 -2.66 23.81
C ASP A 92 4.86 -1.37 23.20
N ARG A 93 4.78 -1.29 21.87
CA ARG A 93 4.34 -0.10 21.11
C ARG A 93 3.21 -0.39 20.13
N LEU A 94 2.58 -1.56 20.17
CA LEU A 94 1.45 -1.90 19.29
C LEU A 94 0.25 -0.96 19.42
N TYR A 95 0.12 -0.23 20.52
CA TYR A 95 -0.93 0.78 20.66
C TYR A 95 -0.70 2.05 19.83
N LYS A 96 0.52 2.25 19.26
CA LYS A 96 0.90 3.46 18.51
C LYS A 96 2.06 3.26 17.52
N LEU A 97 2.08 2.17 16.75
CA LEU A 97 3.15 1.98 15.77
C LEU A 97 3.16 3.11 14.73
N LEU A 98 4.37 3.57 14.39
CA LEU A 98 4.63 4.57 13.37
C LEU A 98 5.44 3.93 12.25
N LEU A 99 4.93 3.97 11.02
CA LEU A 99 5.55 3.33 9.87
C LEU A 99 5.75 4.32 8.73
N GLY A 100 6.96 4.39 8.18
CA GLY A 100 7.21 5.04 6.91
C GLY A 100 6.59 4.25 5.76
N LEU A 101 5.93 4.95 4.83
CA LEU A 101 5.36 4.39 3.62
C LEU A 101 5.88 5.16 2.40
N ASP A 102 6.38 4.42 1.41
CA ASP A 102 6.66 4.93 0.07
C ASP A 102 6.28 3.89 -0.99
N LEU A 103 5.94 4.35 -2.19
CA LEU A 103 5.55 3.51 -3.31
C LEU A 103 6.48 3.73 -4.50
N LYS A 104 6.58 2.70 -5.35
CA LYS A 104 7.18 2.81 -6.68
C LYS A 104 6.24 2.19 -7.69
N TRP A 105 6.20 2.76 -8.88
CA TRP A 105 5.28 2.39 -9.95
C TRP A 105 6.06 1.77 -11.11
N ARG A 106 5.40 0.92 -11.89
CA ARG A 106 5.92 0.54 -13.20
C ARG A 106 5.86 1.75 -14.12
N SER A 107 7.02 2.19 -14.63
CA SER A 107 7.06 3.25 -15.65
C SER A 107 6.55 2.71 -16.97
N ASN A 108 5.42 3.23 -17.47
CA ASN A 108 4.95 2.97 -18.82
C ASN A 108 5.32 4.17 -19.73
N PHE A 109 6.45 4.10 -20.43
CA PHE A 109 6.89 5.15 -21.36
C PHE A 109 6.04 5.27 -22.64
N ALA A 110 5.01 4.44 -22.81
CA ALA A 110 4.25 4.32 -24.06
C ALA A 110 3.11 5.34 -24.24
N GLY A 111 2.94 6.32 -23.34
CA GLY A 111 2.05 7.48 -23.55
C GLY A 111 0.56 7.19 -23.72
N ASN A 112 0.13 5.94 -23.57
CA ASN A 112 -1.21 5.45 -23.90
C ASN A 112 -2.13 5.32 -22.68
N GLY A 113 -1.80 5.98 -21.57
CA GLY A 113 -2.65 6.05 -20.38
C GLY A 113 -2.91 4.71 -19.67
N ARG A 114 -2.26 3.62 -20.09
CA ARG A 114 -2.34 2.33 -19.39
C ARG A 114 -1.61 2.44 -18.05
N ASP A 115 -2.26 1.93 -17.01
CA ASP A 115 -2.02 2.24 -15.61
C ASP A 115 -0.56 2.07 -15.16
N ASN A 116 -0.01 3.11 -14.53
CA ASN A 116 1.23 3.04 -13.75
C ASN A 116 0.97 2.22 -12.48
N LEU A 117 0.76 0.91 -12.61
CA LEU A 117 0.47 0.04 -11.47
C LEU A 117 1.54 0.18 -10.38
N VAL A 118 1.12 0.11 -9.12
CA VAL A 118 2.06 -0.01 -8.00
C VAL A 118 2.93 -1.25 -8.24
N ALA A 119 4.23 -1.02 -8.34
CA ALA A 119 5.25 -2.05 -8.53
C ALA A 119 5.79 -2.53 -7.18
N LEU A 120 6.11 -1.57 -6.30
CA LEU A 120 6.70 -1.81 -4.99
C LEU A 120 5.94 -1.05 -3.90
N ILE A 121 5.77 -1.71 -2.75
CA ILE A 121 5.36 -1.10 -1.49
C ILE A 121 6.55 -1.12 -0.55
N GLN A 122 6.93 0.02 0.00
CA GLN A 122 8.01 0.16 0.96
C GLN A 122 7.42 0.51 2.33
N LEU A 123 7.62 -0.35 3.32
CA LEU A 123 7.21 -0.12 4.72
C LEU A 123 8.44 -0.10 5.60
N CYS A 124 8.62 0.94 6.42
CA CYS A 124 9.79 1.05 7.29
C CYS A 124 9.39 1.38 8.73
N ILE A 125 10.01 0.71 9.69
CA ILE A 125 9.88 0.98 11.13
C ILE A 125 11.23 0.83 11.82
N GLY A 126 11.68 1.90 12.48
CA GLY A 126 13.02 1.96 13.07
C GLY A 126 14.10 1.70 12.01
N HIS A 127 14.88 0.63 12.20
CA HIS A 127 15.93 0.18 11.27
C HIS A 127 15.54 -1.03 10.42
N ARG A 128 14.23 -1.32 10.28
CA ARG A 128 13.73 -2.44 9.48
C ARG A 128 12.81 -1.93 8.39
N CYS A 129 13.04 -2.36 7.16
CA CYS A 129 12.21 -2.03 6.01
C CYS A 129 11.78 -3.30 5.27
N LEU A 130 10.51 -3.37 4.88
CA LEU A 130 9.98 -4.30 3.90
C LEU A 130 9.89 -3.61 2.55
N ILE A 131 10.43 -4.24 1.51
CA ILE A 131 10.30 -3.83 0.12
C ILE A 131 9.51 -4.95 -0.60
N PHE A 132 8.19 -4.79 -0.64
CA PHE A 132 7.30 -5.78 -1.21
C PHE A 132 7.06 -5.52 -2.70
N GLN A 133 7.51 -6.43 -3.57
CA GLN A 133 7.31 -6.37 -5.01
C GLN A 133 5.89 -6.81 -5.41
N VAL A 134 4.90 -5.98 -5.04
CA VAL A 134 3.47 -6.30 -5.16
C VAL A 134 3.00 -6.57 -6.60
N LEU A 135 3.67 -6.04 -7.63
CA LEU A 135 3.32 -6.36 -9.02
C LEU A 135 3.62 -7.82 -9.40
N TRP A 136 4.54 -8.46 -8.67
CA TRP A 136 5.03 -9.82 -8.95
C TRP A 136 4.63 -10.84 -7.88
N THR A 137 3.79 -10.44 -6.93
CA THR A 137 3.23 -11.36 -5.95
C THR A 137 2.16 -12.24 -6.59
N THR A 138 1.98 -13.45 -6.07
CA THR A 138 0.86 -14.32 -6.47
C THR A 138 -0.49 -13.79 -5.99
N HIS A 139 -0.50 -13.12 -4.83
CA HIS A 139 -1.64 -12.42 -4.26
C HIS A 139 -1.19 -11.42 -3.18
N VAL A 140 -2.04 -10.46 -2.84
CA VAL A 140 -1.81 -9.58 -1.70
C VAL A 140 -2.25 -10.31 -0.43
N PRO A 141 -1.39 -10.51 0.59
CA PRO A 141 -1.78 -11.22 1.80
C PRO A 141 -2.86 -10.47 2.58
N VAL A 142 -3.87 -11.19 3.08
CA VAL A 142 -4.91 -10.61 3.95
C VAL A 142 -4.28 -9.95 5.18
N ARG A 143 -3.18 -10.52 5.67
CA ARG A 143 -2.43 -9.96 6.79
C ARG A 143 -1.87 -8.56 6.51
N LEU A 144 -1.48 -8.27 5.27
CA LEU A 144 -1.03 -6.92 4.89
C LEU A 144 -2.21 -5.94 4.93
N TYR A 145 -3.39 -6.34 4.45
CA TYR A 145 -4.59 -5.52 4.53
C TYR A 145 -4.95 -5.19 5.99
N THR A 146 -5.00 -6.18 6.88
CA THR A 146 -5.35 -5.95 8.30
C THR A 146 -4.29 -5.13 9.03
N PHE A 147 -3.02 -5.29 8.65
CA PHE A 147 -1.92 -4.47 9.16
C PHE A 147 -2.05 -3.00 8.75
N MET A 148 -2.30 -2.71 7.47
CA MET A 148 -2.41 -1.35 6.94
C MET A 148 -3.70 -0.63 7.36
N SER A 149 -4.77 -1.38 7.58
CA SER A 149 -6.06 -0.86 8.05
C SER A 149 -6.18 -0.78 9.59
N ASN A 150 -5.15 -1.17 10.34
CA ASN A 150 -5.20 -1.16 11.79
C ASN A 150 -5.29 0.30 12.33
N PRO A 151 -6.37 0.65 13.05
CA PRO A 151 -6.57 2.01 13.56
C PRO A 151 -5.58 2.41 14.66
N LYS A 152 -4.73 1.50 15.16
CA LYS A 152 -3.66 1.77 16.12
C LYS A 152 -2.34 2.13 15.46
N TYR A 153 -2.19 1.95 14.16
CA TYR A 153 -0.95 2.23 13.42
C TYR A 153 -1.08 3.51 12.61
N THR A 154 0.00 4.26 12.47
CA THR A 154 0.06 5.49 11.68
C THR A 154 1.12 5.36 10.61
N PHE A 155 0.70 5.54 9.35
CA PHE A 155 1.60 5.53 8.20
C PHE A 155 2.02 6.97 7.87
N VAL A 156 3.31 7.19 7.63
CA VAL A 156 3.87 8.51 7.36
C VAL A 156 4.62 8.51 6.04
N GLY A 157 4.50 9.60 5.30
CA GLY A 157 5.15 9.74 3.99
C GLY A 157 5.07 11.15 3.45
N VAL A 158 5.63 11.36 2.26
CA VAL A 158 5.53 12.61 1.50
C VAL A 158 4.59 12.36 0.32
N GLY A 159 3.51 13.13 0.18
CA GLY A 159 2.49 12.84 -0.85
C GLY A 159 1.73 11.54 -0.55
N ILE A 160 1.52 11.25 0.73
CA ILE A 160 0.99 9.94 1.15
C ILE A 160 -0.49 9.78 0.80
N TRP A 161 -1.23 10.88 0.61
CA TRP A 161 -2.63 10.84 0.23
C TRP A 161 -2.81 10.18 -1.15
N GLU A 162 -2.04 10.64 -2.13
CA GLU A 162 -2.04 10.11 -3.49
C GLU A 162 -1.60 8.64 -3.52
N ASN A 163 -0.59 8.30 -2.71
CA ASN A 163 -0.14 6.92 -2.53
C ASN A 163 -1.27 6.01 -2.01
N THR A 164 -2.04 6.50 -1.03
CA THR A 164 -3.14 5.74 -0.42
C THR A 164 -4.29 5.50 -1.40
N LEU A 165 -4.68 6.51 -2.17
CA LEU A 165 -5.69 6.35 -3.23
C LEU A 165 -5.25 5.31 -4.26
N LYS A 166 -3.97 5.31 -4.61
CA LYS A 166 -3.40 4.37 -5.57
C LYS A 166 -3.35 2.94 -5.05
N LEU A 167 -2.98 2.74 -3.78
CA LEU A 167 -3.03 1.42 -3.12
C LEU A 167 -4.45 0.85 -3.06
N LEU A 168 -5.43 1.70 -2.77
CA LEU A 168 -6.83 1.29 -2.74
C LEU A 168 -7.30 0.82 -4.12
N SER A 169 -7.00 1.60 -5.16
CA SER A 169 -7.35 1.30 -6.56
C SER A 169 -6.66 0.02 -7.07
N ASP A 170 -5.34 -0.06 -6.94
CA ASP A 170 -4.54 -1.07 -7.64
C ASP A 170 -4.42 -2.38 -6.84
N ASN A 171 -4.45 -2.30 -5.51
CA ASN A 171 -4.13 -3.43 -4.63
C ASN A 171 -5.22 -3.71 -3.58
N ARG A 172 -6.31 -2.93 -3.55
CA ARG A 172 -7.38 -3.03 -2.54
C ARG A 172 -6.87 -2.90 -1.11
N LEU A 173 -5.77 -2.15 -0.92
CA LEU A 173 -5.17 -1.89 0.39
C LEU A 173 -5.67 -0.54 0.92
N TRP A 174 -6.34 -0.58 2.06
CA TRP A 174 -6.82 0.61 2.76
C TRP A 174 -5.87 0.99 3.89
N ILE A 175 -5.55 2.28 4.00
CA ILE A 175 -4.76 2.83 5.11
C ILE A 175 -5.68 3.65 6.00
N MET A 176 -5.85 3.22 7.26
CA MET A 176 -6.79 3.85 8.18
C MET A 176 -6.28 5.19 8.71
N ARG A 177 -4.99 5.29 9.06
CA ARG A 177 -4.39 6.53 9.55
C ARG A 177 -3.11 6.81 8.81
N MET A 178 -3.06 7.98 8.18
CA MET A 178 -1.89 8.48 7.48
C MET A 178 -1.58 9.92 7.87
N VAL A 179 -0.31 10.28 7.80
CA VAL A 179 0.18 11.65 8.03
C VAL A 179 1.16 12.01 6.94
N ASP A 180 0.89 13.12 6.24
CA ASP A 180 1.86 13.71 5.33
C ASP A 180 2.87 14.53 6.15
N ILE A 181 4.15 14.15 6.10
CA ILE A 181 5.18 14.79 6.90
C ILE A 181 5.46 16.22 6.45
N ARG A 182 5.11 16.60 5.22
CA ARG A 182 5.23 17.99 4.74
C ARG A 182 4.26 18.89 5.49
N GLN A 183 3.01 18.43 5.65
CA GLN A 183 1.98 19.18 6.39
C GLN A 183 2.38 19.31 7.85
N LEU A 184 2.85 18.22 8.47
CA LEU A 184 3.30 18.24 9.85
C LEU A 184 4.50 19.19 10.05
N ALA A 185 5.49 19.15 9.15
CA ALA A 185 6.63 20.04 9.20
C ALA A 185 6.22 21.51 9.00
N ALA A 186 5.38 21.80 8.01
CA ALA A 186 4.91 23.16 7.72
C ALA A 186 4.19 23.78 8.93
N MET A 187 3.33 23.00 9.59
CA MET A 187 2.66 23.43 10.82
C MET A 187 3.64 23.63 11.97
N ARG A 188 4.57 22.67 12.18
CA ARG A 188 5.49 22.69 13.32
C ARG A 188 6.51 23.83 13.28
N PHE A 189 6.91 24.23 12.07
CA PHE A 189 7.95 25.24 11.82
C PHE A 189 7.39 26.55 11.26
N CYS A 190 6.08 26.65 11.07
CA CYS A 190 5.42 27.83 10.48
C CYS A 190 6.00 28.21 9.10
N ASP A 191 6.28 27.21 8.27
CA ASP A 191 6.94 27.37 6.97
C ASP A 191 6.12 26.66 5.88
N LEU A 192 5.37 27.44 5.11
CA LEU A 192 4.48 26.91 4.07
C LEU A 192 5.24 26.40 2.83
N GLU A 193 6.50 26.79 2.63
CA GLU A 193 7.31 26.30 1.50
C GLU A 193 7.50 24.78 1.57
N LEU A 194 7.36 24.19 2.75
CA LEU A 194 7.57 22.76 2.96
C LEU A 194 6.52 21.87 2.34
N LEU A 195 5.35 22.43 2.05
CA LEU A 195 4.26 21.71 1.42
C LEU A 195 4.62 21.26 -0.01
N SER A 196 5.57 21.94 -0.68
CA SER A 196 6.00 21.61 -2.04
C SER A 196 7.28 20.75 -2.09
N LEU A 197 7.99 20.57 -0.96
CA LEU A 197 9.26 19.87 -0.96
C LEU A 197 9.11 18.35 -1.10
N GLY A 198 10.00 17.75 -1.89
CA GLY A 198 10.19 16.31 -1.89
C GLY A 198 10.92 15.82 -0.63
N LEU A 199 10.86 14.52 -0.36
CA LEU A 199 11.51 13.91 0.82
C LEU A 199 13.02 14.23 0.91
N LYS A 200 13.71 14.36 -0.23
CA LYS A 200 15.13 14.71 -0.28
C LYS A 200 15.37 16.10 0.28
N ASP A 201 14.63 17.09 -0.22
CA ASP A 201 14.80 18.50 0.15
C ASP A 201 14.31 18.74 1.58
N LEU A 202 13.23 18.06 1.98
CA LEU A 202 12.76 18.06 3.37
C LEU A 202 13.80 17.46 4.33
N GLY A 203 14.46 16.36 3.94
CA GLY A 203 15.55 15.75 4.70
C GLY A 203 16.79 16.64 4.81
N ALA A 204 17.13 17.35 3.73
CA ALA A 204 18.25 18.29 3.74
C ALA A 204 17.96 19.51 4.62
N ARG A 205 16.75 20.09 4.51
CA ARG A 205 16.38 21.33 5.22
C ARG A 205 16.23 21.16 6.73
N TYR A 206 15.76 19.99 7.20
CA TYR A 206 15.43 19.80 8.62
C TYR A 206 16.43 18.94 9.40
N PRO A 207 16.51 17.61 9.18
CA PRO A 207 17.48 16.82 9.90
C PRO A 207 18.92 17.03 9.41
N GLY A 208 19.15 17.88 8.40
CA GLY A 208 20.47 18.07 7.79
C GLY A 208 21.00 16.81 7.11
N LYS A 209 20.10 15.88 6.77
CA LYS A 209 20.44 14.57 6.20
C LYS A 209 20.15 14.58 4.72
N VAL A 210 21.21 14.63 3.92
CA VAL A 210 21.14 14.58 2.47
C VAL A 210 20.79 13.15 2.05
N LEU A 211 19.68 13.03 1.34
CA LEU A 211 19.26 11.78 0.71
C LEU A 211 19.71 11.81 -0.75
N GLU A 212 20.66 10.95 -1.09
CA GLU A 212 20.97 10.71 -2.49
C GLU A 212 19.80 9.96 -3.14
N LYS A 213 19.28 10.54 -4.23
CA LYS A 213 18.29 9.89 -5.09
C LYS A 213 18.83 9.95 -6.51
N PRO A 214 19.72 9.01 -6.90
CA PRO A 214 20.20 8.95 -8.27
C PRO A 214 19.02 8.86 -9.22
N GLU A 215 19.00 9.71 -10.24
CA GLU A 215 17.90 9.75 -11.21
C GLU A 215 17.78 8.43 -11.96
N ALA A 216 18.92 7.82 -12.30
CA ALA A 216 19.01 6.49 -12.92
C ALA A 216 18.30 5.38 -12.12
N VAL A 217 18.22 5.52 -10.79
CA VAL A 217 17.49 4.59 -9.92
C VAL A 217 16.03 5.02 -9.80
N THR A 218 15.76 6.30 -9.56
CA THR A 218 14.40 6.84 -9.37
C THR A 218 13.51 6.58 -10.59
N LEU A 219 14.06 6.70 -11.80
CA LEU A 219 13.38 6.46 -13.08
C LEU A 219 13.58 5.04 -13.62
N SER A 220 14.17 4.15 -12.83
CA SER A 220 14.43 2.77 -13.28
C SER A 220 13.13 1.99 -13.48
N GLN A 221 13.26 0.83 -14.13
CA GLN A 221 12.15 -0.10 -14.32
C GLN A 221 11.82 -0.83 -13.02
N TRP A 222 11.17 -0.15 -12.07
CA TRP A 222 10.75 -0.71 -10.78
C TRP A 222 9.81 -1.92 -10.92
N GLY A 223 9.22 -2.08 -12.10
CA GLY A 223 8.45 -3.26 -12.47
C GLY A 223 9.29 -4.47 -12.88
N SER A 224 10.63 -4.48 -12.82
CA SER A 224 11.43 -5.66 -13.15
C SER A 224 11.60 -6.61 -11.93
N VAL A 225 11.66 -7.93 -12.17
CA VAL A 225 11.89 -8.98 -11.15
C VAL A 225 13.38 -9.09 -10.79
N ASN A 226 14.06 -7.98 -10.55
CA ASN A 226 15.46 -7.98 -10.15
C ASN A 226 15.59 -7.79 -8.63
N GLY A 227 16.59 -8.42 -8.02
CA GLY A 227 17.02 -8.08 -6.67
C GLY A 227 17.48 -6.63 -6.63
N TYR A 228 16.81 -5.79 -5.84
CA TYR A 228 17.16 -4.38 -5.68
C TYR A 228 18.33 -4.17 -4.71
N CYS A 229 18.76 -5.21 -4.00
CA CYS A 229 19.99 -5.17 -3.22
C CYS A 229 21.18 -5.47 -4.14
N ARG A 230 21.68 -4.44 -4.82
CA ARG A 230 23.06 -4.45 -5.34
C ARG A 230 23.92 -3.75 -4.32
N THR A 231 24.88 -4.47 -3.75
CA THR A 231 25.98 -3.87 -3.00
C THR A 231 26.71 -2.92 -3.96
N GLN A 232 26.77 -1.63 -3.62
CA GLN A 232 27.84 -0.76 -4.10
C GLN A 232 29.06 -0.97 -3.22
#